data_AF-B7PEP8-F1
#
_entry.id   AF-B7PEP8-F1
#
_cell.length_a   1.000
_cell.length_b   1.000
_cell.length_c   1.000
_cell.angle_alpha   90.00
_cell.angle_beta   90.00
_cell.angle_gamma   90.00
#
_symmetry.space_group_name_H-M   'P 1'
#
loop_
_entity.id
_entity.type
_entity.pdbx_description
1 polymer ?
#
loop_
_entity_poly.entity_id
_entity_poly.type
_entity_poly.pdbx_seq_one_letter_code
_entity_poly.pdbx_strand_id
1 'polypeptide(L)'
;TSETVTTPSDPPTGFSEIATTQHDGTVSPSVTTTPRVTETVPENAECSKNCKPPNCTCSSQSPPAGLGLDDMPQFVMLTFDGAVNASNMPFYRELLGDLERRNKASDCAIAATFFVSADRLDFALLNELYAGGNEIALHSI
;
A
#
# COMPACT_ATOMS: atom_id res chain seq x y z
N THR A 1 -46.07 45.89 4.79
CA THR A 1 -46.82 44.99 3.88
C THR A 1 -45.80 44.13 3.15
N SER A 2 -45.33 43.09 3.81
CA SER A 2 -45.75 41.69 3.70
C SER A 2 -44.65 40.93 2.96
N GLU A 3 -43.77 40.29 3.74
CA GLU A 3 -42.81 39.32 3.24
C GLU A 3 -43.58 38.15 2.59
N THR A 4 -43.15 37.74 1.40
CA THR A 4 -43.63 36.51 0.78
C THR A 4 -42.45 35.58 0.65
N VAL A 5 -42.34 34.66 1.61
CA VAL A 5 -41.43 33.52 1.58
C VAL A 5 -41.85 32.64 0.41
N THR A 6 -40.99 32.55 -0.61
CA THR A 6 -41.17 31.61 -1.71
C THR A 6 -40.30 30.39 -1.44
N THR A 7 -40.94 29.27 -1.11
CA THR A 7 -40.31 27.96 -0.93
C THR A 7 -39.76 27.44 -2.27
N PRO A 8 -38.55 26.87 -2.33
CA PRO A 8 -38.10 26.14 -3.50
C PRO A 8 -38.90 24.85 -3.66
N SER A 9 -39.48 24.69 -4.84
CA SER A 9 -40.14 23.50 -5.36
C SER A 9 -39.21 22.28 -5.40
N ASP A 10 -39.78 21.12 -5.07
CA ASP A 10 -39.15 19.81 -4.97
C ASP A 10 -38.19 19.44 -6.13
N PRO A 11 -37.11 18.68 -5.85
CA PRO A 11 -36.27 18.10 -6.89
C PRO A 11 -36.97 16.91 -7.59
N PRO A 12 -36.60 16.59 -8.85
CA PRO A 12 -37.25 15.54 -9.61
C PRO A 12 -37.08 14.17 -8.93
N THR A 13 -38.21 13.48 -8.74
CA THR A 13 -38.30 12.09 -8.31
C THR A 13 -37.66 11.18 -9.35
N GLY A 14 -36.47 10.68 -9.03
CA GLY A 14 -35.70 9.78 -9.88
C GLY A 14 -34.62 9.03 -9.11
N PHE A 15 -34.95 8.52 -7.92
CA PHE A 15 -34.15 7.49 -7.28
C PHE A 15 -34.67 6.14 -7.75
N SER A 16 -33.85 5.41 -8.53
CA SER A 16 -34.10 3.99 -8.77
C SER A 16 -34.12 3.29 -7.42
N GLU A 17 -35.23 2.66 -7.08
CA GLU A 17 -35.34 1.79 -5.91
C GLU A 17 -34.24 0.74 -6.00
N ILE A 18 -33.30 0.79 -5.06
CA ILE A 18 -32.39 -0.34 -4.84
C ILE A 18 -33.24 -1.40 -4.16
N ALA A 19 -33.66 -2.41 -4.91
CA ALA A 19 -34.39 -3.54 -4.38
C ALA A 19 -33.53 -4.24 -3.30
N THR A 20 -33.99 -4.19 -2.05
CA THR A 20 -33.48 -5.04 -0.99
C THR A 20 -33.91 -6.46 -1.27
N THR A 21 -33.03 -7.24 -1.90
CA THR A 21 -33.17 -8.70 -1.93
C THR A 21 -32.98 -9.21 -0.50
N GLN A 22 -34.05 -9.63 0.15
CA GLN A 22 -33.96 -10.41 1.37
C GLN A 22 -33.31 -11.75 1.03
N HIS A 23 -32.08 -11.96 1.51
CA HIS A 23 -31.44 -13.25 1.45
C HIS A 23 -31.85 -14.03 2.71
N ASP A 24 -33.07 -14.58 2.68
CA ASP A 24 -33.41 -15.73 3.50
C ASP A 24 -32.95 -16.99 2.77
N GLY A 25 -32.30 -17.90 3.49
CA GLY A 25 -31.69 -19.09 2.94
C GLY A 25 -30.23 -19.24 3.32
N THR A 26 -30.02 -19.95 4.42
CA THR A 26 -28.84 -20.71 4.80
C THR A 26 -28.01 -21.18 3.60
N VAL A 27 -27.03 -20.37 3.17
CA VAL A 27 -25.90 -20.84 2.36
C VAL A 27 -24.69 -20.77 3.26
N SER A 28 -24.31 -21.94 3.79
CA SER A 28 -23.03 -22.10 4.47
C SER A 28 -21.94 -21.60 3.52
N PRO A 29 -21.04 -20.68 3.91
CA PRO A 29 -19.89 -20.37 3.09
C PRO A 29 -19.12 -21.69 2.98
N SER A 30 -19.17 -22.31 1.81
CA SER A 30 -18.28 -23.41 1.50
C SER A 30 -16.91 -22.76 1.37
N VAL A 31 -16.23 -22.63 2.50
CA VAL A 31 -14.81 -22.35 2.56
C VAL A 31 -14.19 -23.55 1.88
N THR A 32 -13.96 -23.46 0.56
CA THR A 32 -12.96 -24.28 -0.08
C THR A 32 -11.65 -23.83 0.53
N THR A 33 -11.31 -24.43 1.68
CA THR A 33 -9.97 -24.41 2.21
C THR A 33 -9.13 -25.09 1.15
N THR A 34 -8.59 -24.33 0.21
CA THR A 34 -7.39 -24.77 -0.47
C THR A 34 -6.43 -25.10 0.67
N PRO A 35 -6.04 -26.39 0.86
CA PRO A 35 -5.07 -26.69 1.89
C PRO A 35 -3.89 -25.78 1.63
N ARG A 36 -3.50 -25.00 2.65
CA ARG A 36 -2.21 -24.31 2.62
C ARG A 36 -1.21 -25.44 2.44
N VAL A 37 -0.78 -25.65 1.20
CA VAL A 37 0.34 -26.53 0.93
C VAL A 37 1.48 -25.81 1.62
N THR A 38 1.77 -26.23 2.85
CA THR A 38 3.06 -25.97 3.46
C THR A 38 4.01 -26.84 2.66
N GLU A 39 4.31 -26.41 1.45
CA GLU A 39 5.39 -26.97 0.67
C GLU A 39 6.62 -26.56 1.47
N THR A 40 7.17 -27.51 2.20
CA THR A 40 8.51 -27.38 2.75
C THR A 40 9.41 -27.27 1.53
N VAL A 41 9.65 -26.05 1.05
CA VAL A 41 10.63 -25.79 0.00
C VAL A 41 11.94 -26.32 0.56
N PRO A 42 12.54 -27.36 -0.04
CA PRO A 42 13.84 -27.83 0.40
C PRO A 42 14.78 -26.63 0.43
N GLU A 43 15.56 -26.51 1.50
CA GLU A 43 16.53 -25.42 1.73
C GLU A 43 17.55 -25.27 0.58
N ASN A 44 17.56 -26.22 -0.36
CA ASN A 44 18.41 -26.26 -1.54
C ASN A 44 17.68 -26.77 -2.80
N ALA A 45 16.41 -26.40 -3.01
CA ALA A 45 15.74 -26.71 -4.27
C ALA A 45 16.45 -26.03 -5.44
N GLU A 46 16.82 -26.80 -6.47
CA GLU A 46 17.44 -26.23 -7.66
C GLU A 46 16.49 -25.25 -8.35
N CYS A 47 17.05 -24.11 -8.78
CA CYS A 47 16.33 -23.13 -9.57
C CYS A 47 15.84 -23.73 -10.89
N SER A 48 14.54 -23.64 -11.14
CA SER A 48 13.97 -24.09 -12.42
C SER A 48 14.54 -23.28 -13.58
N LYS A 49 14.94 -23.97 -14.67
CA LYS A 49 15.40 -23.34 -15.93
C LYS A 49 14.33 -22.46 -16.59
N ASN A 50 13.08 -22.62 -16.20
CA ASN A 50 11.95 -21.83 -16.70
C ASN A 50 11.71 -20.56 -15.86
N CYS A 51 12.40 -20.39 -14.73
CA CYS A 51 12.33 -19.16 -13.94
C CYS A 51 13.06 -18.03 -14.68
N LYS A 52 12.30 -17.05 -15.15
CA LYS A 52 12.83 -15.90 -15.89
C LYS A 52 12.19 -14.58 -15.43
N PRO A 53 12.97 -13.49 -15.34
CA PRO A 53 12.43 -12.16 -15.07
C PRO A 53 11.40 -11.72 -16.12
N PRO A 54 10.48 -10.78 -15.79
CA PRO A 54 10.36 -10.07 -14.51
C PRO A 54 9.58 -10.86 -13.44
N ASN A 55 8.89 -11.92 -13.85
CA ASN A 55 7.91 -12.62 -12.99
C ASN A 55 8.56 -13.67 -12.07
N CYS A 56 9.82 -14.02 -12.31
CA CYS A 56 10.55 -14.97 -11.49
C CYS A 56 12.03 -14.60 -11.43
N THR A 57 12.59 -14.59 -10.22
CA THR A 57 14.04 -14.56 -10.00
C THR A 57 14.39 -15.63 -8.98
N CYS A 58 15.49 -16.33 -9.22
CA CYS A 58 16.01 -17.28 -8.26
C CYS A 58 16.86 -16.56 -7.22
N SER A 59 16.87 -17.07 -6.00
CA SER A 59 17.76 -16.58 -4.95
C SER A 59 19.21 -16.68 -5.42
N SER A 60 19.95 -15.59 -5.31
CA SER A 60 21.32 -15.46 -5.79
C SER A 60 22.01 -14.34 -5.02
N GLN A 61 23.32 -14.45 -4.85
CA GLN A 61 24.17 -13.36 -4.36
C GLN A 61 24.72 -12.48 -5.49
N SER A 62 24.61 -12.94 -6.74
CA SER A 62 25.07 -12.20 -7.89
C SER A 62 24.12 -11.05 -8.22
N PRO A 63 24.65 -9.90 -8.68
CA PRO A 63 23.87 -8.83 -9.30
C PRO A 63 22.76 -9.34 -10.23
N PRO A 64 21.50 -8.86 -10.10
CA PRO A 64 20.46 -9.14 -11.08
C PRO A 64 20.84 -8.58 -12.47
N ALA A 65 20.18 -9.11 -13.49
CA ALA A 65 20.36 -8.73 -14.90
C ALA A 65 21.79 -8.87 -15.47
N GLY A 66 22.71 -9.54 -14.76
CA GLY A 66 24.09 -9.74 -15.23
C GLY A 66 24.95 -8.48 -15.16
N LEU A 67 24.57 -7.49 -14.34
CA LEU A 67 25.36 -6.29 -14.11
C LEU A 67 26.69 -6.62 -13.42
N GLY A 68 27.73 -5.85 -13.73
CA GLY A 68 28.96 -5.84 -12.93
C GLY A 68 28.70 -5.25 -11.54
N LEU A 69 29.56 -5.58 -10.56
CA LEU A 69 29.44 -5.00 -9.21
C LEU A 69 29.59 -3.48 -9.22
N ASP A 70 30.48 -2.95 -10.07
CA ASP A 70 30.73 -1.51 -10.19
C ASP A 70 29.56 -0.77 -10.88
N ASP A 71 28.75 -1.49 -11.67
CA ASP A 71 27.59 -0.94 -12.37
C ASP A 71 26.29 -1.05 -11.56
N MET A 72 26.31 -1.76 -10.42
CA MET A 72 25.13 -2.01 -9.60
C MET A 72 24.75 -0.77 -8.78
N PRO A 73 23.53 -0.20 -8.94
CA PRO A 73 23.06 0.85 -8.05
C PRO A 73 22.86 0.32 -6.63
N GLN A 74 23.44 1.00 -5.64
CA GLN A 74 23.17 0.70 -4.23
C GLN A 74 21.80 1.25 -3.83
N PHE A 75 20.86 0.37 -3.52
CA PHE A 75 19.59 0.74 -2.90
C PHE A 75 19.74 0.82 -1.38
N VAL A 76 19.14 1.85 -0.77
CA VAL A 76 19.00 1.98 0.68
C VAL A 76 17.51 2.18 0.95
N MET A 77 16.90 1.28 1.71
CA MET A 77 15.49 1.34 2.08
C MET A 77 15.35 1.89 3.50
N LEU A 78 14.71 3.04 3.64
CA LEU A 78 14.30 3.57 4.94
C LEU A 78 12.90 3.03 5.24
N THR A 79 12.77 2.31 6.36
CA THR A 79 11.49 1.72 6.76
C THR A 79 11.10 2.19 8.16
N PHE A 80 9.80 2.41 8.35
CA PHE A 80 9.22 2.74 9.65
C PHE A 80 8.09 1.79 9.98
N ASP A 81 8.16 1.19 11.17
CA ASP A 81 7.20 0.20 11.62
C ASP A 81 6.25 0.81 12.66
N GLY A 82 4.99 0.37 12.63
CA GLY A 82 3.96 0.74 13.59
C GLY A 82 3.05 1.87 13.10
N ALA A 83 2.33 2.49 14.04
CA ALA A 83 1.27 3.43 13.69
C ALA A 83 1.79 4.82 13.33
N VAL A 84 1.30 5.39 12.24
CA VAL A 84 1.47 6.81 11.89
C VAL A 84 0.42 7.63 12.64
N ASN A 85 0.86 8.64 13.39
CA ASN A 85 -0.02 9.52 14.16
C ASN A 85 0.62 10.89 14.44
N ALA A 86 -0.11 11.75 15.16
CA ALA A 86 0.36 13.11 15.46
C ALA A 86 1.69 13.16 16.24
N SER A 87 2.08 12.08 16.94
CA SER A 87 3.33 12.04 17.70
C SER A 87 4.57 11.92 16.82
N ASN A 88 4.49 11.18 15.71
CA ASN A 88 5.64 10.91 14.84
C ASN A 88 5.63 11.70 13.52
N MET A 89 4.47 12.21 13.09
CA MET A 89 4.41 13.03 11.87
C MET A 89 5.34 14.24 11.84
N PRO A 90 5.61 14.98 12.94
CA PRO A 90 6.58 16.07 12.91
C PRO A 90 7.96 15.61 12.43
N PHE A 91 8.41 14.45 12.89
CA PHE A 91 9.68 13.85 12.47
C PHE A 91 9.64 13.42 11.00
N TYR A 92 8.56 12.79 10.54
CA TYR A 92 8.45 12.38 9.14
C TYR A 92 8.43 13.57 8.18
N ARG A 93 7.75 14.66 8.54
CA ARG A 93 7.75 15.91 7.75
C ARG A 93 9.13 16.55 7.73
N GLU A 94 9.84 16.58 8.86
CA GLU A 94 11.21 17.10 8.90
C GLU A 94 12.13 16.27 7.99
N LEU A 95 12.04 14.94 8.04
CA LEU A 95 12.91 14.04 7.29
C LEU A 95 12.61 14.04 5.78
N LEU A 96 11.34 13.88 5.42
CA LEU A 96 10.87 13.57 4.06
C LEU A 96 10.25 14.77 3.33
N GLY A 97 9.92 15.85 4.06
CA GLY A 97 9.37 17.08 3.47
C GLY A 97 10.43 18.06 2.96
N ASP A 98 11.71 17.83 3.25
CA ASP A 98 12.81 18.66 2.75
C ASP A 98 13.09 18.36 1.27
N LEU A 99 12.73 19.31 0.40
CA LEU A 99 12.89 19.18 -1.05
C LEU A 99 14.37 19.13 -1.50
N GLU A 100 15.30 19.56 -0.64
CA GLU A 100 16.73 19.52 -0.95
C GLU A 100 17.34 18.12 -0.71
N ARG A 101 16.65 17.24 0.03
CA ARG A 101 17.10 15.85 0.23
C ARG A 101 16.72 14.99 -0.96
N ARG A 102 17.62 14.96 -1.93
CA ARG A 102 17.43 14.26 -3.20
C ARG A 102 18.53 13.23 -3.46
N ASN A 103 18.18 12.18 -4.19
CA ASN A 103 19.16 11.24 -4.69
C ASN A 103 20.11 11.96 -5.67
N LYS A 104 21.41 11.90 -5.43
CA LYS A 104 22.41 12.63 -6.24
C LYS A 104 22.46 12.21 -7.70
N ALA A 105 22.12 10.96 -8.01
CA ALA A 105 22.20 10.42 -9.37
C ALA A 105 20.91 10.64 -10.15
N SER A 106 19.74 10.43 -9.53
CA SER A 106 18.44 10.57 -10.20
C SER A 106 17.79 11.93 -10.03
N ASP A 107 18.30 12.78 -9.13
CA ASP A 107 17.69 14.05 -8.76
C ASP A 107 16.18 13.89 -8.46
N CYS A 108 15.83 12.83 -7.73
CA CYS A 108 14.49 12.57 -7.23
C CYS A 108 14.48 12.78 -5.72
N ALA A 109 13.34 13.23 -5.16
CA ALA A 109 13.17 13.26 -3.71
C ALA A 109 13.35 11.85 -3.12
N ILE A 110 13.94 11.75 -1.94
CA ILE A 110 14.00 10.47 -1.22
C ILE A 110 12.60 10.10 -0.70
N ALA A 111 12.36 8.80 -0.56
CA ALA A 111 11.11 8.26 -0.02
C ALA A 111 11.42 7.15 0.99
N ALA A 112 10.42 6.81 1.80
CA ALA A 112 10.47 5.71 2.76
C ALA A 112 9.30 4.74 2.55
N THR A 113 9.40 3.57 3.16
CA THR A 113 8.32 2.58 3.25
C THR A 113 7.77 2.53 4.68
N PHE A 114 6.47 2.70 4.85
CA PHE A 114 5.80 2.64 6.15
C PHE A 114 5.06 1.32 6.29
N PHE A 115 5.54 0.46 7.20
CA PHE A 115 4.89 -0.78 7.59
C PHE A 115 3.90 -0.49 8.72
N VAL A 116 2.65 -0.20 8.36
CA VAL A 116 1.67 0.35 9.31
C VAL A 116 0.82 -0.70 10.03
N SER A 117 0.71 -0.54 11.35
CA SER A 117 -0.22 -1.27 12.21
C SER A 117 -1.51 -0.45 12.40
N ALA A 118 -2.66 -1.10 12.58
CA ALA A 118 -3.94 -0.37 12.68
C ALA A 118 -4.16 0.28 14.06
N ASP A 119 -3.64 -0.30 15.14
CA ASP A 119 -3.73 0.31 16.47
C ASP A 119 -3.13 1.72 16.49
N ARG A 120 -3.97 2.74 16.79
CA ARG A 120 -3.58 4.17 16.86
C ARG A 120 -3.09 4.77 15.54
N LEU A 121 -3.46 4.20 14.39
CA LEU A 121 -3.20 4.77 13.08
C LEU A 121 -4.14 5.93 12.75
N ASP A 122 -3.57 7.04 12.27
CA ASP A 122 -4.32 8.15 11.67
C ASP A 122 -4.24 8.05 10.14
N PHE A 123 -5.36 7.69 9.50
CA PHE A 123 -5.43 7.53 8.05
C PHE A 123 -5.24 8.82 7.27
N ALA A 124 -5.57 9.99 7.84
CA ALA A 124 -5.38 11.26 7.15
C ALA A 124 -3.89 11.60 7.06
N LEU A 125 -3.16 11.38 8.16
CA LEU A 125 -1.72 11.56 8.20
C LEU A 125 -0.99 10.50 7.36
N LEU A 126 -1.48 9.27 7.34
CA LEU A 126 -0.96 8.24 6.44
C LEU A 126 -1.14 8.62 4.96
N ASN A 127 -2.31 9.17 4.60
CA ASN A 127 -2.58 9.62 3.24
C ASN A 127 -1.69 10.81 2.84
N GLU A 128 -1.31 11.68 3.78
CA GLU A 128 -0.30 12.72 3.53
C GLU A 128 1.05 12.12 3.14
N LEU A 129 1.52 11.10 3.86
CA LEU A 129 2.77 10.40 3.53
C LEU A 129 2.69 9.72 2.15
N TYR A 130 1.58 9.06 1.85
CA TYR A 130 1.33 8.45 0.54
C TYR A 130 1.34 9.49 -0.59
N ALA A 131 0.63 10.62 -0.42
CA ALA A 131 0.61 11.71 -1.38
C ALA A 131 2.00 12.36 -1.57
N GLY A 132 2.85 12.29 -0.54
CA GLY A 132 4.26 12.68 -0.61
C GLY A 132 5.18 11.69 -1.35
N GLY A 133 4.65 10.60 -1.90
CA GLY A 133 5.40 9.62 -2.69
C GLY A 133 6.02 8.48 -1.87
N ASN A 134 5.63 8.31 -0.60
CA ASN A 134 6.08 7.21 0.23
C ASN A 134 5.28 5.93 -0.03
N GLU A 135 5.92 4.78 0.16
CA GLU A 135 5.26 3.48 0.07
C GLU A 135 4.54 3.15 1.38
N ILE A 136 3.31 2.63 1.28
CA ILE A 136 2.53 2.17 2.42
C ILE A 136 2.39 0.65 2.35
N ALA A 137 2.91 -0.05 3.35
CA ALA A 137 2.87 -1.49 3.53
C ALA A 137 2.14 -1.86 4.83
N LEU A 138 1.78 -3.14 4.98
CA LEU A 138 0.95 -3.62 6.10
C LEU A 138 1.82 -4.23 7.20
N HIS A 139 1.51 -3.91 8.46
CA HIS A 139 2.12 -4.50 9.66
C HIS A 139 1.08 -4.82 10.72
N SER A 140 0.27 -5.84 10.43
CA SER A 140 -0.86 -6.32 11.24
C SER A 140 -1.97 -5.30 11.50
N ILE A 141 -3.05 -5.78 12.12
CA ILE A 141 -4.13 -4.96 12.68
C ILE A 141 -3.79 -4.67 14.13
#